data_AF-L0K3I7-F1
#
_entry.id   AF-L0K3I7-F1
#
_cell.length_a   1.000
_cell.length_b   1.000
_cell.length_c   1.000
_cell.angle_alpha   90.00
_cell.angle_beta   90.00
_cell.angle_gamma   90.00
#
_symmetry.space_group_name_H-M   'P 1'
#
loop_
_entity.id
_entity.type
_entity.pdbx_description
1 polymer ?
#
loop_
_entity_poly.entity_id
_entity_poly.type
_entity_poly.pdbx_seq_one_letter_code
_entity_poly.pdbx_strand_id
1 'polypeptide(L)' 'MTQALEEARFDPASGEAVWIEEDYCSPPLAMERTEVLDDYFEDITIVEEDVEETAGWQQISDFPGLWKQVLDDVQR' A
#
# COMPACT_ATOMS: atom_id res chain seq x y z
N MET A 1 -8.50 7.07 -7.64
CA MET A 1 -7.31 6.21 -7.73
C MET A 1 -6.14 6.99 -8.30
N THR A 2 -5.61 7.94 -7.54
CA THR A 2 -4.48 8.78 -7.98
C THR A 2 -3.22 8.60 -7.14
N GLN A 3 -3.26 7.82 -6.04
CA GLN A 3 -2.10 7.66 -5.16
C GLN A 3 -1.78 6.20 -4.82
N ALA A 4 -2.69 5.44 -4.19
CA ALA A 4 -2.64 3.96 -4.04
C ALA A 4 -1.23 3.32 -4.00
N LEU A 5 -1.03 2.23 -4.75
CA LEU A 5 0.28 1.58 -4.88
C LEU A 5 1.35 2.46 -5.55
N GLU A 6 0.97 3.46 -6.37
CA GLU A 6 1.94 4.37 -7.01
C GLU A 6 2.73 5.19 -5.96
N GLU A 7 2.08 5.52 -4.85
CA GLU A 7 2.62 6.22 -3.71
C GLU A 7 2.94 5.30 -2.51
N ALA A 8 2.99 3.98 -2.72
CA ALA A 8 3.37 3.06 -1.67
C ALA A 8 4.71 3.44 -1.01
N ARG A 9 4.76 3.27 0.29
CA ARG A 9 5.93 3.50 1.14
C ARG A 9 6.49 2.17 1.62
N PHE A 10 7.76 2.17 2.00
CA PHE A 10 8.46 1.00 2.53
C PHE A 10 8.70 1.20 4.02
N ASP A 11 8.13 0.35 4.86
CA ASP A 11 8.41 0.36 6.30
C ASP A 11 9.72 -0.40 6.57
N PRO A 12 10.81 0.27 7.00
CA PRO A 12 12.07 -0.40 7.27
C PRO A 12 12.05 -1.29 8.52
N ALA A 13 11.03 -1.16 9.39
CA ALA A 13 10.91 -1.97 10.60
C ALA A 13 10.31 -3.35 10.31
N SER A 14 9.27 -3.43 9.49
CA SER A 14 8.67 -4.70 9.06
C SER A 14 9.31 -5.27 7.78
N GLY A 15 9.86 -4.40 6.92
CA GLY A 15 10.32 -4.76 5.59
C GLY A 15 9.19 -4.86 4.56
N GLU A 16 8.01 -4.29 4.86
CA GLU A 16 6.81 -4.41 4.02
C GLU A 16 6.49 -3.11 3.26
N ALA A 17 5.71 -3.25 2.19
CA ALA A 17 5.10 -2.12 1.50
C ALA A 17 3.79 -1.71 2.19
N VAL A 18 3.57 -0.40 2.33
CA VAL A 18 2.38 0.18 2.97
C VAL A 18 1.81 1.26 2.07
N TRP A 19 0.49 1.26 1.86
CA TRP A 19 -0.22 2.25 1.06
C TRP A 19 -1.64 2.47 1.59
N ILE A 20 -2.27 3.57 1.16
CA ILE A 20 -3.67 3.87 1.44
C ILE A 20 -4.50 3.57 0.19
N GLU A 21 -5.61 2.85 0.36
CA GLU A 21 -6.53 2.48 -0.72
C GLU A 21 -7.86 3.21 -0.55
N GLU A 22 -8.38 3.78 -1.65
CA GLU A 22 -9.76 4.26 -1.70
C GLU A 22 -10.68 3.05 -1.95
N ASP A 23 -11.38 2.60 -0.92
CA ASP A 23 -12.27 1.44 -1.01
C ASP A 23 -13.67 1.76 -0.48
N TYR A 24 -14.69 1.21 -1.15
CA TYR A 24 -16.10 1.35 -0.79
C TYR A 24 -16.75 0.00 -0.50
N CYS A 25 -15.96 -1.06 -0.38
CA CYS A 25 -16.40 -2.41 -0.07
C CYS A 25 -16.52 -2.65 1.44
N SER A 26 -17.26 -3.70 1.80
CA SER A 26 -17.28 -4.26 3.15
C SER A 26 -17.46 -5.78 3.03
N PRO A 27 -16.43 -6.61 3.33
CA PRO A 27 -15.14 -6.25 3.92
C PRO A 27 -14.22 -5.46 2.95
N PRO A 28 -13.17 -4.78 3.46
CA PRO A 28 -12.29 -3.99 2.62
C PRO A 28 -11.54 -4.80 1.57
N LEU A 29 -11.25 -4.15 0.45
CA LEU A 29 -10.55 -4.69 -0.73
C LEU A 29 -11.25 -5.88 -1.40
N ALA A 30 -12.53 -6.14 -1.10
CA ALA A 30 -13.20 -7.35 -1.59
C ALA A 30 -13.19 -7.48 -3.12
N MET A 31 -13.32 -6.37 -3.84
CA MET A 31 -13.31 -6.35 -5.30
C MET A 31 -11.89 -6.42 -5.84
N GLU A 32 -10.99 -5.61 -5.30
CA GLU A 32 -9.60 -5.48 -5.69
C GLU A 32 -8.86 -6.82 -5.50
N ARG A 33 -9.12 -7.52 -4.39
CA ARG A 33 -8.61 -8.87 -4.14
C ARG A 33 -9.09 -9.90 -5.14
N THR A 34 -10.38 -9.95 -5.39
CA THR A 34 -10.98 -10.93 -6.31
C THR A 34 -10.47 -10.77 -7.73
N GLU A 35 -10.23 -9.53 -8.17
CA GLU A 35 -9.91 -9.23 -9.56
C GLU A 35 -8.41 -9.09 -9.84
N VAL A 36 -7.60 -8.63 -8.87
CA VAL A 36 -6.18 -8.28 -9.12
C VAL A 36 -5.26 -8.65 -7.96
N LEU A 37 -5.53 -8.22 -6.73
CA LEU A 37 -4.50 -8.23 -5.68
C LEU A 37 -4.06 -9.66 -5.30
N ASP A 38 -4.98 -10.62 -5.23
CA ASP A 38 -4.64 -11.99 -4.87
C ASP A 38 -3.82 -12.71 -5.98
N ASP A 39 -3.76 -12.16 -7.20
CA ASP A 39 -2.92 -12.70 -8.29
C ASP A 39 -1.44 -12.23 -8.20
N TYR A 40 -1.18 -11.08 -7.57
CA TYR A 40 0.15 -10.46 -7.54
C TYR A 40 0.80 -10.42 -6.15
N PHE A 41 0.02 -10.61 -5.09
CA PHE A 41 0.51 -10.55 -3.72
C PHE A 41 0.26 -11.87 -3.01
N GLU A 42 1.30 -12.40 -2.36
CA GLU A 42 1.17 -13.61 -1.52
C GLU A 42 0.54 -13.29 -0.16
N ASP A 43 0.83 -12.11 0.39
CA ASP A 43 0.32 -11.65 1.68
C ASP A 43 -0.11 -10.17 1.59
N ILE A 44 -1.35 -9.90 2.01
CA ILE A 44 -1.89 -8.56 2.20
C ILE A 44 -2.64 -8.53 3.53
N THR A 45 -2.33 -7.54 4.37
CA THR A 45 -3.00 -7.33 5.65
C THR A 45 -3.66 -5.95 5.69
N ILE A 46 -4.90 -5.89 6.17
CA ILE A 46 -5.56 -4.63 6.48
C ILE A 46 -5.09 -4.18 7.86
N VAL A 47 -4.34 -3.07 7.92
CA VAL A 47 -3.79 -2.54 9.17
C VAL A 47 -4.80 -1.66 9.90
N GLU A 48 -5.54 -0.85 9.16
CA GLU A 48 -6.60 0.03 9.67
C GLU A 48 -7.71 0.16 8.62
N GLU A 49 -8.97 0.01 9.05
CA GLU A 49 -10.17 0.19 8.23
C GLU A 49 -10.73 1.62 8.42
N ASP A 50 -11.52 2.13 7.48
CA ASP A 50 -12.21 3.43 7.59
C ASP A 50 -11.30 4.65 7.83
N VAL A 51 -10.10 4.65 7.24
CA VAL A 51 -9.13 5.74 7.35
C VAL A 51 -9.52 6.92 6.44
N GLU A 52 -9.47 8.14 6.98
CA GLU A 52 -9.57 9.34 6.14
C GLU A 52 -8.31 9.49 5.28
N GLU A 53 -8.48 9.71 3.98
CA GLU A 53 -7.42 9.71 2.97
C GLU A 53 -6.20 10.55 3.38
N THR A 54 -6.41 11.81 3.73
CA THR A 54 -5.34 12.75 4.08
C THR A 54 -4.60 12.30 5.34
N ALA A 55 -5.34 11.89 6.38
CA ALA A 55 -4.78 11.38 7.61
C ALA A 55 -3.97 10.10 7.37
N GLY A 56 -4.48 9.16 6.59
CA GLY A 56 -3.79 7.92 6.24
C GLY A 56 -2.44 8.19 5.56
N TRP A 57 -2.41 9.07 4.56
CA TRP A 57 -1.17 9.42 3.87
C TRP A 57 -0.17 10.14 4.78
N GLN A 58 -0.65 10.97 5.71
CA GLN A 58 0.20 11.62 6.71
C GLN A 58 0.83 10.61 7.68
N GLN A 59 0.15 9.51 8.03
CA GLN A 59 0.70 8.50 8.94
C GLN A 59 1.95 7.82 8.37
N ILE A 60 2.01 7.60 7.06
CA ILE A 60 3.11 6.91 6.39
C ILE A 60 4.08 7.86 5.68
N SER A 61 3.95 9.18 5.84
CA SER A 61 4.72 10.15 5.07
C SER A 61 6.23 10.12 5.35
N ASP A 62 6.62 9.68 6.54
CA ASP A 62 8.02 9.61 6.97
C ASP A 62 8.74 8.36 6.45
N PHE A 63 8.00 7.41 5.87
CA PHE A 63 8.58 6.21 5.29
C PHE A 63 9.20 6.49 3.90
N PRO A 64 10.32 5.84 3.56
CA PRO A 64 10.88 5.90 2.22
C PRO A 64 9.87 5.46 1.15
N GLY A 65 9.91 6.07 -0.04
CA GLY A 65 9.08 5.61 -1.16
C GLY A 65 9.52 4.23 -1.66
N LEU A 66 8.56 3.30 -1.81
CA LEU A 66 8.81 1.91 -2.17
C LEU A 66 9.57 1.80 -3.50
N TRP A 67 9.07 2.46 -4.54
CA TRP A 67 9.62 2.31 -5.89
C TRP A 67 11.03 2.90 -6.02
N LYS A 68 11.41 3.86 -5.18
CA LYS A 68 12.80 4.34 -5.12
C LYS A 68 13.72 3.24 -4.57
N GLN A 69 13.28 2.55 -3.51
CA GLN A 69 14.04 1.43 -2.94
C GLN A 69 14.20 0.29 -3.96
N VAL A 70 13.10 -0.15 -4.59
CA VAL A 70 13.12 -1.28 -5.52
C VAL A 70 13.90 -0.96 -6.80
N LEU A 71 13.69 0.22 -7.39
CA LEU A 71 14.37 0.58 -8.65
C LEU A 71 15.86 0.87 -8.45
N ASP A 72 16.27 1.40 -7.29
CA ASP A 72 17.68 1.62 -6.98
C ASP A 72 18.41 0.28 -6.73
N ASP A 73 17.73 -0.73 -6.19
CA ASP A 73 18.30 -2.07 -6.00
C ASP A 73 18.47 -2.85 -7.31
N VAL A 74 17.58 -2.68 -8.29
CA VAL A 74 17.68 -3.32 -9.62
C VAL A 74 18.89 -2.80 -10.43
N GLN A 75 19.46 -1.65 -10.06
CA GLN A 75 20.61 -1.05 -10.74
C GLN A 75 21.98 -1.42 -10.12
N ARG A 76 22.01 -2.22 -9.04
CA ARG A 76 23.24 -2.74 -8.42
C ARG A 76 23.61 -4.13 -8.93
#